data_AF-A0A8H9W8M1-F1
#
_entry.id   AF-A0A8H9W8M1-F1
#
_cell.length_a   1.000
_cell.length_b   1.000
_cell.length_c   1.000
_cell.angle_alpha   90.00
_cell.angle_beta   90.00
_cell.angle_gamma   90.00
#
_symmetry.space_group_name_H-M   'P 1'
#
loop_
_entity.id
_entity.type
_entity.pdbx_description
1 polymer ?
#
loop_
_entity_poly.entity_id
_entity_poly.type
_entity_poly.pdbx_seq_one_letter_code
_entity_poly.pdbx_strand_id
1 'polypeptide(L)'
;MEKLNIYPFKKRKVKLSTFLVLLVVMLLPPVSFNIYFSYAKEQMIERLQSDYSEVLRAYSVKLSKDSSKNLEEISRVESVFMNQIKSLEVRVNQLNAFLDKRKKWEDFLKVLLNIFEDQNRTLCYLDFSQEKAIVEFYEVSKNVVSSTFQNSNVSTSLLFEEKLPEGFYLRKYRLEYKAVGK
;
A
#
# COMPACT_ATOMS: atom_id res chain seq x y z
N MET A 1 -13.61 80.41 -69.73
CA MET A 1 -14.15 79.26 -68.96
C MET A 1 -12.98 78.38 -68.56
N GLU A 2 -12.51 78.50 -67.33
CA GLU A 2 -11.43 77.66 -66.79
C GLU A 2 -11.99 76.29 -66.40
N LYS A 3 -11.34 75.22 -66.86
CA LYS A 3 -11.69 73.84 -66.50
C LYS A 3 -11.04 73.49 -65.16
N LEU A 4 -11.82 73.48 -64.08
CA LEU A 4 -11.40 72.90 -62.81
C LEU A 4 -11.27 71.37 -62.97
N ASN A 5 -10.04 70.88 -62.99
CA ASN A 5 -9.75 69.44 -63.03
C ASN A 5 -9.80 68.89 -61.60
N ILE A 6 -10.98 68.46 -61.15
CA ILE A 6 -11.16 67.78 -59.87
C ILE A 6 -11.01 66.28 -60.11
N TYR A 7 -9.79 65.77 -60.04
CA TYR A 7 -9.49 64.34 -60.09
C TYR A 7 -9.39 63.77 -58.66
N PRO A 8 -10.33 62.94 -58.16
CA PRO A 8 -10.40 62.62 -56.72
C PRO A 8 -9.63 61.35 -56.29
N PHE A 9 -8.96 60.61 -57.18
CA PHE A 9 -8.44 59.27 -56.85
C PHE A 9 -6.94 59.05 -57.09
N LYS A 10 -6.08 59.90 -56.53
CA LYS A 10 -4.64 59.57 -56.43
C LYS A 10 -4.45 58.54 -55.31
N LYS A 11 -4.47 57.24 -55.64
CA LYS A 11 -4.13 56.14 -54.69
C LYS A 11 -2.78 56.46 -54.04
N ARG A 12 -2.77 56.81 -52.75
CA ARG A 12 -1.54 57.06 -51.98
C ARG A 12 -0.71 55.78 -51.98
N LYS A 13 0.38 55.75 -52.75
CA LYS A 13 1.35 54.65 -52.71
C LYS A 13 2.09 54.76 -51.38
N VAL A 14 1.87 53.80 -50.49
CA VAL A 14 2.60 53.69 -49.22
C VAL A 14 4.06 53.45 -49.56
N LYS A 15 4.96 54.29 -49.06
CA LYS A 15 6.40 54.10 -49.25
C LYS A 15 6.81 52.81 -48.52
N LEU A 16 7.72 52.03 -49.11
CA LEU A 16 8.18 50.74 -48.57
C LEU A 16 8.64 50.87 -47.10
N SER A 17 9.26 52.00 -46.74
CA SER A 17 9.66 52.31 -45.36
C SER A 17 8.48 52.41 -44.41
N THR A 18 7.38 53.04 -44.83
CA THR A 18 6.16 53.18 -44.02
C THR A 18 5.47 51.82 -43.85
N PHE A 19 5.52 50.96 -44.87
CA PHE A 19 5.01 49.58 -44.78
C PHE A 19 5.83 48.73 -43.80
N LEU A 20 7.17 48.79 -43.88
CA LEU A 20 8.07 48.10 -42.95
C LEU A 20 7.85 48.52 -41.50
N VAL A 21 7.70 49.82 -41.25
CA VAL A 21 7.40 50.34 -39.89
C VAL A 21 6.03 49.82 -39.42
N LEU A 22 5.00 49.84 -40.26
CA LEU A 22 3.68 49.32 -39.89
C LEU A 22 3.71 47.82 -39.58
N LEU A 23 4.49 47.06 -40.35
CA LEU A 23 4.65 45.61 -40.17
C LEU A 23 5.37 45.28 -38.86
N VAL A 24 6.41 46.03 -38.49
CA VAL A 24 7.09 45.89 -37.19
C VAL A 24 6.14 46.27 -36.04
N VAL A 25 5.36 47.33 -36.20
CA VAL A 25 4.35 47.73 -35.19
C VAL A 25 3.24 46.69 -35.05
N MET A 26 2.84 46.03 -36.14
CA MET A 26 1.85 44.93 -36.08
C MET A 26 2.41 43.64 -35.50
N LEU A 27 3.71 43.36 -35.65
CA LEU A 27 4.37 42.18 -35.08
C LEU A 27 4.81 42.37 -33.62
N LEU A 28 4.92 43.63 -33.15
CA LEU A 28 5.30 43.95 -31.78
C LEU A 28 4.38 43.29 -30.74
N PRO A 29 3.03 43.39 -30.83
CA PRO A 29 2.12 42.78 -29.87
C PRO A 29 2.22 41.24 -29.75
N PRO A 30 2.20 40.44 -30.83
CA PRO A 30 2.30 38.98 -30.71
C PRO A 30 3.69 38.53 -30.22
N VAL A 31 4.77 39.24 -30.61
CA VAL A 31 6.12 38.92 -30.14
C VAL A 31 6.27 39.23 -28.66
N SER A 32 5.82 40.40 -28.19
CA SER A 32 5.91 40.77 -26.79
C SER A 32 5.01 39.88 -25.91
N PHE A 33 3.84 39.48 -26.41
CA PHE A 33 2.99 38.50 -25.72
C PHE A 33 3.68 37.13 -25.56
N ASN A 34 4.34 36.62 -26.61
CA ASN A 34 5.07 35.35 -26.53
C ASN A 34 6.25 35.39 -25.54
N ILE A 35 7.00 36.50 -25.52
CA ILE A 35 8.10 36.69 -24.58
C ILE A 35 7.57 36.74 -23.14
N TYR A 36 6.52 37.54 -22.91
CA TYR A 36 5.90 37.65 -21.59
C TYR A 36 5.36 36.30 -21.11
N PHE A 37 4.69 35.54 -21.98
CA PHE A 37 4.14 34.24 -21.63
C PHE A 37 5.23 33.20 -21.33
N SER A 38 6.35 33.23 -22.08
CA SER A 38 7.51 32.38 -21.80
C SER A 38 8.12 32.69 -20.43
N TYR A 39 8.24 33.96 -20.09
CA TYR A 39 8.78 34.41 -18.80
C TYR A 39 7.85 34.10 -17.63
N ALA A 40 6.53 34.31 -17.81
CA ALA A 40 5.53 33.93 -16.83
C ALA A 40 5.58 32.42 -16.53
N LYS A 41 5.79 31.59 -17.55
CA LYS A 41 6.00 30.14 -17.37
C LYS A 41 7.26 29.81 -16.58
N GLU A 42 8.38 30.52 -16.79
CA GLU A 42 9.59 30.32 -15.98
C GLU A 42 9.35 30.62 -14.51
N GLN A 43 8.78 31.80 -14.22
CA GLN A 43 8.50 32.20 -12.84
C GLN A 43 7.57 31.21 -12.15
N MET A 44 6.59 30.66 -12.87
CA MET A 44 5.69 29.67 -12.32
C MET A 44 6.42 28.36 -12.00
N ILE A 45 7.32 27.90 -12.87
CA ILE A 45 8.16 26.71 -12.64
C ILE A 45 9.11 26.93 -11.45
N GLU A 46 9.76 28.08 -11.37
CA GLU A 46 10.67 28.41 -10.26
C GLU A 46 9.92 28.43 -8.92
N ARG A 47 8.72 29.03 -8.88
CA ARG A 47 7.86 28.99 -7.69
C ARG A 47 7.49 27.56 -7.32
N LEU A 48 7.04 26.76 -8.28
CA LEU A 48 6.71 25.34 -8.04
C LEU A 48 7.92 24.55 -7.53
N GLN A 49 9.11 24.80 -8.08
CA GLN A 49 10.35 24.17 -7.63
C GLN A 49 10.73 24.57 -6.21
N SER A 50 10.47 25.83 -5.82
CA SER A 50 10.70 26.31 -4.46
C SER A 50 9.68 25.71 -3.48
N ASP A 51 8.39 25.92 -3.75
CA ASP A 51 7.28 25.58 -2.85
C ASP A 51 7.16 24.07 -2.62
N TYR A 52 7.49 23.27 -3.63
CA TYR A 52 7.40 21.80 -3.58
C TYR A 52 8.76 21.10 -3.70
N SER A 53 9.85 21.80 -3.38
CA SER A 53 11.24 21.31 -3.53
C SER A 53 11.46 19.92 -2.94
N GLU A 54 10.91 19.65 -1.76
CA GLU A 54 11.08 18.39 -1.05
C GLU A 54 10.42 17.22 -1.80
N VAL A 55 9.18 17.40 -2.26
CA VAL A 55 8.44 16.40 -3.04
C VAL A 55 9.09 16.20 -4.40
N LEU A 56 9.41 17.27 -5.11
CA LEU A 56 10.03 17.20 -6.42
C LEU A 56 11.40 16.50 -6.35
N ARG A 57 12.17 16.72 -5.29
CA ARG A 57 13.44 16.04 -5.05
C ARG A 57 13.25 14.57 -4.69
N ALA A 58 12.31 14.26 -3.80
CA ALA A 58 12.02 12.89 -3.37
C ALA A 58 11.62 11.99 -4.56
N TYR A 59 10.86 12.52 -5.52
CA TYR A 59 10.41 11.77 -6.69
C TYR A 59 11.20 12.10 -7.98
N SER A 60 12.28 12.89 -7.86
CA SER A 60 13.15 13.32 -8.97
C SER A 60 12.37 13.90 -10.16
N VAL A 61 11.34 14.70 -9.88
CA VAL A 61 10.45 15.29 -10.88
C VAL A 61 11.13 16.48 -11.55
N LYS A 62 11.17 16.47 -12.88
CA LYS A 62 11.72 17.58 -13.67
C LYS A 62 10.60 18.37 -14.33
N LEU A 63 10.37 19.58 -13.84
CA LEU A 63 9.42 20.50 -14.45
C LEU A 63 10.04 21.18 -15.69
N SER A 64 9.25 21.29 -16.74
CA SER A 64 9.60 21.86 -18.04
C SER A 64 8.58 22.92 -18.47
N LYS A 65 8.99 23.86 -19.32
CA LYS A 65 8.06 24.78 -20.01
C LYS A 65 7.13 24.06 -20.98
N ASP A 66 7.57 22.91 -21.46
CA ASP A 66 6.83 22.03 -22.35
C ASP A 66 5.88 21.16 -21.54
N SER A 67 4.58 21.32 -21.79
CA SER A 67 3.53 20.58 -21.10
C SER A 67 3.55 19.08 -21.37
N SER A 68 4.02 18.67 -22.56
CA SER A 68 4.10 17.24 -22.92
C SER A 68 5.05 16.49 -21.99
N LYS A 69 6.25 17.05 -21.76
CA LYS A 69 7.25 16.51 -20.83
C LYS A 69 6.75 16.46 -19.39
N ASN A 70 5.97 17.45 -18.96
CA ASN A 70 5.38 17.44 -17.61
C ASN A 70 4.35 16.32 -17.46
N LEU A 71 3.54 16.04 -18.50
CA LEU A 71 2.58 14.94 -18.48
C LEU A 71 3.27 13.57 -18.40
N GLU A 72 4.37 13.40 -19.13
CA GLU A 72 5.19 12.18 -19.05
C GLU A 72 5.76 11.99 -17.63
N GLU A 73 6.29 13.04 -17.01
CA GLU A 73 6.79 13.00 -15.64
C GLU A 73 5.68 12.70 -14.62
N ILE A 74 4.48 13.27 -14.79
CA ILE A 74 3.32 12.97 -13.94
C ILE A 74 2.95 11.49 -14.05
N SER A 75 2.85 10.97 -15.28
CA SER A 75 2.52 9.56 -15.51
C SER A 75 3.58 8.62 -14.92
N ARG A 76 4.87 8.97 -15.04
CA ARG A 76 5.97 8.25 -14.40
C ARG A 76 5.82 8.23 -12.88
N VAL A 77 5.57 9.38 -12.26
CA VAL A 77 5.42 9.50 -10.80
C VAL A 77 4.19 8.71 -10.32
N GLU A 78 3.07 8.80 -11.03
CA GLU A 78 1.87 8.02 -10.74
C GLU A 78 2.16 6.51 -10.76
N SER A 79 2.93 6.03 -11.74
CA SER A 79 3.33 4.61 -11.81
C SER A 79 4.17 4.18 -10.60
N VAL A 80 5.07 5.04 -10.12
CA VAL A 80 5.88 4.78 -8.93
C VAL A 80 5.00 4.72 -7.69
N PHE A 81 4.06 5.67 -7.53
CA PHE A 81 3.11 5.66 -6.41
C PHE A 81 2.25 4.40 -6.41
N MET A 82 1.70 4.00 -7.56
CA MET A 82 0.89 2.79 -7.67
C MET A 82 1.69 1.54 -7.31
N ASN A 83 2.97 1.47 -7.68
CA ASN A 83 3.84 0.36 -7.29
C ASN A 83 4.15 0.35 -5.79
N GLN A 84 4.37 1.53 -5.19
CA GLN A 84 4.57 1.66 -3.74
C GLN A 84 3.31 1.24 -2.97
N ILE A 85 2.12 1.66 -3.42
CA ILE A 85 0.83 1.26 -2.83
C ILE A 85 0.68 -0.26 -2.88
N LYS A 86 0.89 -0.88 -4.04
CA LYS A 86 0.84 -2.35 -4.18
C LYS A 86 1.82 -3.06 -3.26
N SER A 87 3.07 -2.57 -3.18
CA SER A 87 4.07 -3.13 -2.28
C SER A 87 3.64 -3.00 -0.81
N LEU A 88 3.02 -1.89 -0.43
CA LEU A 88 2.57 -1.66 0.93
C LEU A 88 1.39 -2.59 1.27
N GLU A 89 0.44 -2.73 0.37
CA GLU A 89 -0.69 -3.65 0.49
C GLU A 89 -0.23 -5.10 0.71
N VAL A 90 0.75 -5.57 -0.07
CA VAL A 90 1.34 -6.91 0.11
C VAL A 90 1.95 -7.07 1.50
N ARG A 91 2.70 -6.08 1.97
CA ARG A 91 3.32 -6.11 3.31
C ARG A 91 2.29 -6.10 4.43
N VAL A 92 1.23 -5.30 4.28
CA VAL A 92 0.11 -5.26 5.25
C VAL A 92 -0.60 -6.60 5.31
N ASN A 93 -0.87 -7.22 4.15
CA ASN A 93 -1.49 -8.55 4.10
C ASN A 93 -0.60 -9.62 4.74
N GLN A 94 0.71 -9.59 4.51
CA GLN A 94 1.66 -10.48 5.17
C GLN A 94 1.68 -10.28 6.70
N LEU A 95 1.64 -9.02 7.16
CA LEU A 95 1.59 -8.69 8.58
C LEU A 95 0.30 -9.19 9.23
N ASN A 96 -0.85 -8.98 8.60
CA ASN A 96 -2.14 -9.47 9.09
C ASN A 96 -2.16 -11.00 9.19
N ALA A 97 -1.67 -11.70 8.16
CA ALA A 97 -1.54 -13.16 8.19
C ALA A 97 -0.62 -13.65 9.33
N PHE A 98 0.46 -12.92 9.60
CA PHE A 98 1.34 -13.22 10.74
C PHE A 98 0.64 -13.00 12.09
N LEU A 99 -0.08 -11.90 12.25
CA LEU A 99 -0.83 -11.58 13.47
C LEU A 99 -1.93 -12.61 13.74
N ASP A 100 -2.66 -13.04 12.72
CA ASP A 100 -3.66 -14.09 12.83
C ASP A 100 -3.03 -15.42 13.25
N LYS A 101 -1.89 -15.79 12.64
CA LYS A 101 -1.14 -17.00 13.04
C LYS A 101 -0.66 -16.91 14.49
N ARG A 102 -0.15 -15.75 14.90
CA ARG A 102 0.28 -15.51 16.29
C ARG A 102 -0.89 -15.67 17.26
N LYS A 103 -2.04 -15.05 17.00
CA LYS A 103 -3.22 -15.12 17.86
C LYS A 103 -3.67 -16.57 18.07
N LYS A 104 -3.68 -17.38 17.01
CA LYS A 104 -4.01 -18.81 17.11
C LYS A 104 -3.03 -19.56 18.02
N TRP A 105 -1.74 -19.29 17.92
CA TRP A 105 -0.75 -19.90 18.81
C TRP A 105 -0.88 -19.43 20.26
N GLU A 106 -1.23 -18.16 20.50
CA GLU A 106 -1.56 -17.67 21.84
C GLU A 106 -2.79 -18.39 22.41
N ASP A 107 -3.82 -18.64 21.60
CA ASP A 107 -5.00 -19.40 22.02
C ASP A 107 -4.66 -20.88 22.30
N PHE A 108 -3.77 -21.49 21.51
CA PHE A 108 -3.25 -22.83 21.80
C PHE A 108 -2.49 -22.87 23.13
N LEU A 109 -1.63 -21.89 23.40
CA LEU A 109 -0.90 -21.81 24.67
C LEU A 109 -1.85 -21.71 25.88
N LYS A 110 -2.94 -20.94 25.76
CA LYS A 110 -3.98 -20.88 26.80
C LYS A 110 -4.63 -22.23 27.03
N VAL A 111 -4.98 -22.95 25.96
CA VAL A 111 -5.53 -24.32 26.07
C VAL A 111 -4.53 -25.24 26.75
N LEU A 112 -3.26 -25.20 26.34
CA LEU A 112 -2.21 -26.03 26.91
C LEU A 112 -2.04 -25.76 28.42
N LEU A 113 -2.00 -24.50 28.82
CA LEU A 113 -1.90 -24.11 30.23
C LEU A 113 -3.10 -24.58 31.05
N ASN A 114 -4.32 -24.42 30.53
CA ASN A 114 -5.53 -24.90 31.21
C ASN A 114 -5.54 -26.43 31.38
N ILE A 115 -4.95 -27.18 30.44
CA ILE A 115 -4.87 -28.64 30.55
C ILE A 115 -3.93 -29.06 31.68
N PHE A 116 -2.79 -28.39 31.82
CA PHE A 116 -1.77 -28.72 32.83
C PHE A 116 -1.93 -27.94 34.14
N GLU A 117 -3.00 -27.16 34.31
CA GLU A 117 -3.36 -26.58 35.60
C GLU A 117 -3.72 -27.68 36.62
N ASP A 118 -4.26 -28.80 36.16
CA ASP A 118 -4.48 -29.99 37.00
C ASP A 118 -3.18 -30.78 37.18
N GLN A 119 -2.75 -30.92 38.43
CA GLN A 119 -1.49 -31.58 38.80
C GLN A 119 -1.47 -33.09 38.52
N ASN A 120 -2.63 -33.69 38.21
CA ASN A 120 -2.74 -35.12 37.89
C ASN A 120 -2.34 -35.47 36.45
N ARG A 121 -1.86 -34.48 35.68
CA ARG A 121 -1.50 -34.64 34.27
C ARG A 121 -0.01 -34.48 34.04
N THR A 122 0.56 -35.35 33.22
CA THR A 122 2.00 -35.33 32.89
C THR A 122 2.20 -35.36 31.39
N LEU A 123 2.94 -34.36 30.87
CA LEU A 123 3.27 -34.27 29.45
C LEU A 123 4.18 -35.45 29.05
N CYS A 124 3.79 -36.16 27.99
CA CYS A 124 4.53 -37.29 27.43
C CYS A 124 5.17 -36.94 26.09
N TYR A 125 4.46 -36.19 25.25
CA TYR A 125 4.92 -35.84 23.92
C TYR A 125 4.42 -34.46 23.50
N LEU A 126 5.30 -33.71 22.85
CA LEU A 126 4.97 -32.44 22.23
C LEU A 126 5.64 -32.39 20.85
N ASP A 127 4.82 -32.29 19.81
CA ASP A 127 5.26 -31.97 18.46
C ASP A 127 4.61 -30.68 18.01
N PHE A 128 5.42 -29.82 17.40
CA PHE A 128 5.00 -28.49 17.00
C PHE A 128 5.50 -28.22 15.59
N SER A 129 4.55 -27.98 14.69
CA SER A 129 4.83 -27.57 13.32
C SER A 129 4.20 -26.21 13.03
N GLN A 130 4.48 -25.68 11.84
CA GLN A 130 3.92 -24.39 11.42
C GLN A 130 2.39 -24.37 11.31
N GLU A 131 1.76 -25.54 11.20
CA GLU A 131 0.32 -25.68 10.88
C GLU A 131 -0.46 -26.43 11.96
N LYS A 132 0.22 -27.27 12.76
CA LYS A 132 -0.40 -28.11 13.78
C LYS A 132 0.48 -28.25 15.00
N ALA A 133 -0.13 -28.49 16.14
CA ALA A 133 0.57 -28.98 17.32
C ALA A 133 -0.11 -30.26 17.81
N ILE A 134 0.70 -31.22 18.22
CA ILE A 134 0.28 -32.49 18.78
C ILE A 134 0.83 -32.56 20.20
N VAL A 135 -0.06 -32.77 21.16
CA VAL A 135 0.28 -32.90 22.58
C VAL A 135 -0.25 -34.25 23.04
N GLU A 136 0.61 -35.07 23.63
CA GLU A 136 0.17 -36.26 24.35
C GLU A 136 0.53 -36.14 25.81
N PHE A 137 -0.40 -36.51 26.68
CA PHE A 137 -0.21 -36.46 28.12
C PHE A 137 -0.92 -37.62 28.78
N TYR A 138 -0.41 -38.00 29.94
CA TYR A 138 -1.05 -38.95 30.84
C TYR A 138 -1.90 -38.22 31.87
N GLU A 139 -3.02 -38.80 32.26
CA GLU A 139 -3.84 -38.38 33.39
C GLU A 139 -4.02 -39.57 34.35
N VAL A 140 -3.83 -39.33 35.65
CA VAL A 140 -4.12 -40.32 36.70
C VAL A 140 -5.30 -39.83 37.53
N SER A 141 -6.48 -40.42 37.34
CA SER A 141 -7.69 -39.95 38.01
C SER A 141 -8.70 -41.07 38.27
N LYS A 142 -9.53 -40.91 39.31
CA LYS A 142 -10.63 -41.84 39.63
C LYS A 142 -11.84 -41.67 38.70
N ASN A 143 -12.12 -40.43 38.28
CA ASN A 143 -13.23 -40.06 37.40
C ASN A 143 -12.71 -39.47 36.09
N VAL A 144 -13.43 -39.67 34.98
CA VAL A 144 -13.07 -39.06 33.69
C VAL A 144 -13.35 -37.56 33.75
N VAL A 145 -12.32 -36.72 33.70
CA VAL A 145 -12.48 -35.26 33.57
C VAL A 145 -12.70 -34.93 32.08
N SER A 146 -13.92 -35.15 31.58
CA SER A 146 -14.27 -34.98 30.16
C SER A 146 -14.49 -33.51 29.75
N SER A 147 -14.72 -32.61 30.72
CA SER A 147 -15.16 -31.24 30.46
C SER A 147 -14.06 -30.24 30.07
N THR A 148 -12.78 -30.58 30.21
CA THR A 148 -11.67 -29.61 30.01
C THR A 148 -11.31 -29.37 28.53
N PHE A 149 -11.82 -30.17 27.58
CA PHE A 149 -11.27 -30.24 26.22
C PHE A 149 -12.14 -29.63 25.11
N GLN A 150 -13.19 -28.87 25.46
CA GLN A 150 -14.09 -28.28 24.46
C GLN A 150 -13.53 -26.95 23.91
N ASN A 151 -12.73 -27.04 22.85
CA ASN A 151 -12.39 -25.91 21.99
C ASN A 151 -12.58 -26.32 20.53
N SER A 152 -13.23 -25.48 19.72
CA SER A 152 -13.58 -25.79 18.32
C SER A 152 -12.37 -26.11 17.43
N ASN A 153 -11.17 -25.66 17.80
CA ASN A 153 -9.92 -25.88 17.04
C ASN A 153 -9.08 -27.06 17.58
N VAL A 154 -9.60 -27.81 18.53
CA VAL A 154 -8.90 -28.88 19.24
C VAL A 154 -9.66 -30.18 19.08
N SER A 155 -9.00 -31.19 18.50
CA SER A 155 -9.50 -32.57 18.54
C SER A 155 -8.74 -33.35 19.60
N THR A 156 -9.48 -33.92 20.55
CA THR A 156 -8.91 -34.74 21.63
C THR A 156 -9.33 -36.19 21.43
N SER A 157 -8.38 -37.12 21.52
CA SER A 157 -8.61 -38.55 21.45
C SER A 157 -7.97 -39.26 22.64
N LEU A 158 -8.65 -40.28 23.16
CA LEU A 158 -8.11 -41.19 24.17
C LEU A 158 -7.32 -42.28 23.42
N LEU A 159 -6.01 -42.34 23.67
CA LEU A 159 -5.13 -43.36 23.07
C LEU A 159 -5.14 -44.67 23.85
N PHE A 160 -5.25 -44.59 25.18
CA PHE A 160 -5.18 -45.75 26.06
C PHE A 160 -5.80 -45.45 27.43
N GLU A 161 -6.37 -46.47 28.06
CA GLU A 161 -6.85 -46.47 29.44
C GLU A 161 -6.46 -47.77 30.14
N GLU A 162 -5.82 -47.65 31.32
CA GLU A 162 -5.49 -48.75 32.21
C GLU A 162 -6.14 -48.56 33.56
N LYS A 163 -6.63 -49.63 34.17
CA LYS A 163 -7.12 -49.60 35.54
C LYS A 163 -5.97 -49.86 36.51
N LEU A 164 -5.75 -48.91 37.40
CA LEU A 164 -4.76 -49.00 38.48
C LEU A 164 -5.42 -49.52 39.78
N PRO A 165 -4.61 -49.93 40.77
CA PRO A 165 -5.09 -50.25 42.12
C PRO A 165 -5.90 -49.09 42.73
N GLU A 166 -6.71 -49.41 43.75
CA GLU A 166 -7.51 -48.43 44.51
C GLU A 166 -8.55 -47.63 43.69
N GLY A 167 -8.90 -48.13 42.49
CA GLY A 167 -9.93 -47.55 41.64
C GLY A 167 -9.49 -46.36 40.81
N PHE A 168 -8.18 -46.15 40.65
CA PHE A 168 -7.62 -45.15 39.74
C PHE A 168 -7.57 -45.66 38.29
N TYR A 169 -7.50 -44.73 37.34
CA TYR A 169 -7.24 -45.03 35.94
C TYR A 169 -6.03 -44.23 35.46
N LEU A 170 -5.14 -44.87 34.71
CA LEU A 170 -4.11 -44.22 33.90
C LEU A 170 -4.66 -44.04 32.49
N ARG A 171 -4.81 -42.80 32.03
CA ARG A 171 -5.31 -42.49 30.69
C ARG A 171 -4.25 -41.76 29.90
N LYS A 172 -4.09 -42.11 28.63
CA LYS A 172 -3.26 -41.35 27.68
C LYS A 172 -4.15 -40.62 26.70
N TYR A 173 -4.03 -39.30 26.65
CA TYR A 173 -4.73 -38.46 25.69
C TYR A 173 -3.78 -37.97 24.61
N ARG A 174 -4.32 -37.78 23.40
CA ARG A 174 -3.70 -37.02 22.32
C ARG A 174 -4.61 -35.84 21.97
N LEU A 175 -4.01 -34.67 21.94
CA LEU A 175 -4.63 -33.42 21.54
C LEU A 175 -3.97 -32.96 20.25
N GLU A 176 -4.78 -32.75 19.22
CA GLU A 176 -4.34 -32.16 17.96
C GLU A 176 -4.98 -30.78 17.80
N TYR A 177 -4.13 -29.76 17.74
CA TYR A 177 -4.51 -28.38 17.47
C TYR A 177 -4.18 -28.02 16.03
N LYS A 178 -5.13 -27.42 15.30
CA LYS A 178 -4.91 -26.93 13.93
C LYS A 178 -4.86 -25.40 13.92
N ALA A 179 -3.70 -24.87 13.57
CA ALA A 179 -3.48 -23.42 13.43
C ALA A 179 -4.00 -22.89 12.07
N VAL A 180 -4.36 -23.75 11.13
CA VAL A 180 -4.89 -23.37 9.81
C VAL A 180 -6.35 -23.85 9.72
N GLY A 181 -7.27 -22.90 9.49
CA GLY A 181 -8.67 -23.24 9.19
C GLY A 181 -8.73 -23.80 7.76
N LYS A 182 -9.56 -24.83 7.56
CA LYS A 182 -9.86 -25.34 6.22
C LYS A 182 -10.52 -24.28 5.35
#